data_AF-A0A9E2FEN7-F1
#
_entry.id   AF-A0A9E2FEN7-F1
#
_cell.length_a   1.000
_cell.length_b   1.000
_cell.length_c   1.000
_cell.angle_alpha   90.00
_cell.angle_beta   90.00
_cell.angle_gamma   90.00
#
_symmetry.space_group_name_H-M   'P 1'
#
loop_
_entity.id
_entity.type
_entity.pdbx_description
1 polymer ?
#
loop_
_entity_poly.entity_id
_entity_poly.type
_entity_poly.pdbx_seq_one_letter_code
_entity_poly.pdbx_strand_id
1 'polypeptide(L)' 'MENNQGEIEMTFRPDMTPLEALQLALKREVAAEDFYQRAADTLKDESASQMFQFLAKEEKKHQQIIQDEIDKNFLKEM' A
#
# COMPACT_ATOMS: atom_id res chain seq x y z
N MET A 1 -2.03 -30.64 -9.37
CA MET A 1 -1.94 -29.37 -10.11
C MET A 1 -3.03 -28.47 -9.56
N GLU A 2 -2.73 -27.18 -9.43
CA GLU A 2 -3.65 -26.07 -9.10
C GLU A 2 -4.16 -26.10 -7.64
N ASN A 3 -3.86 -25.10 -6.80
CA ASN A 3 -4.16 -23.69 -6.99
C ASN A 3 -3.14 -22.80 -6.26
N ASN A 4 -2.25 -22.12 -7.01
CA ASN A 4 -1.49 -20.97 -6.51
C ASN A 4 -2.32 -19.71 -6.78
N GLN A 5 -3.36 -19.50 -5.97
CA GLN A 5 -4.11 -18.24 -6.02
C GLN A 5 -3.26 -17.12 -5.41
N GLY A 6 -2.47 -16.48 -6.28
CA GLY A 6 -2.24 -15.04 -6.21
C GLY A 6 -1.38 -14.53 -5.06
N GLU A 7 -0.21 -15.10 -4.84
CA GLU A 7 0.91 -14.27 -4.37
C GLU A 7 1.25 -13.29 -5.50
N ILE A 8 0.59 -12.12 -5.52
CA ILE A 8 1.12 -11.01 -6.31
C ILE A 8 2.48 -10.70 -5.71
N GLU A 9 3.53 -11.11 -6.41
CA GLU A 9 4.90 -10.74 -6.12
C GLU A 9 4.93 -9.23 -5.85
N MET A 10 5.44 -8.81 -4.68
CA MET A 10 5.49 -7.39 -4.28
C MET A 10 6.59 -6.63 -5.05
N THR A 11 6.73 -6.92 -6.34
CA THR A 11 7.81 -6.49 -7.22
C THR A 11 7.20 -5.78 -8.43
N PHE A 12 7.78 -4.64 -8.81
CA PHE A 12 7.39 -3.97 -10.04
C PHE A 12 7.93 -4.74 -11.24
N ARG A 13 7.10 -4.93 -12.27
CA ARG A 13 7.52 -5.49 -13.56
C ARG A 13 7.45 -4.42 -14.66
N PRO A 14 8.37 -4.42 -15.63
CA PRO A 14 8.40 -3.40 -16.70
C PRO A 14 7.17 -3.40 -17.60
N ASP A 15 6.44 -4.51 -17.68
CA ASP A 15 5.31 -4.75 -18.56
C ASP A 15 3.94 -4.58 -17.86
N MET A 16 3.92 -4.01 -16.66
CA MET A 16 2.68 -3.73 -15.94
C MET A 16 1.81 -2.71 -16.69
N THR A 17 0.52 -3.00 -16.74
CA THR A 17 -0.49 -1.99 -17.07
C THR A 17 -0.52 -0.91 -15.98
N PRO A 18 -1.01 0.31 -16.27
CA PRO A 18 -1.21 1.33 -15.25
C PRO A 18 -2.05 0.85 -14.06
N LEU A 19 -3.10 0.07 -14.32
CA LEU A 19 -3.96 -0.49 -13.27
C LEU A 19 -3.22 -1.49 -12.37
N GLU A 20 -2.44 -2.40 -12.96
CA GLU A 20 -1.63 -3.35 -12.19
C GLU A 20 -0.58 -2.64 -11.31
N ALA A 21 0.05 -1.59 -11.85
CA ALA A 21 1.01 -0.79 -11.10
C ALA A 21 0.35 -0.07 -9.92
N LEU A 22 -0.84 0.50 -10.10
CA LEU A 22 -1.62 1.15 -9.03
C LEU A 22 -2.06 0.13 -7.96
N GLN A 23 -2.51 -1.05 -8.36
CA GLN A 23 -2.89 -2.12 -7.42
C GLN A 23 -1.69 -2.60 -6.59
N LEU A 24 -0.51 -2.73 -7.21
CA LEU A 24 0.72 -3.04 -6.48
C LEU A 24 1.11 -1.92 -5.52
N ALA A 25 1.01 -0.65 -5.95
CA ALA A 25 1.29 0.50 -5.09
C ALA A 25 0.36 0.50 -3.86
N LEU A 26 -0.96 0.29 -4.05
CA LEU A 26 -1.92 0.21 -2.95
C LEU A 26 -1.56 -0.88 -1.94
N LYS A 27 -1.17 -2.07 -2.41
CA LYS A 27 -0.70 -3.15 -1.53
C LYS A 27 0.54 -2.77 -0.72
N ARG A 28 1.45 -1.99 -1.30
CA ARG A 28 2.64 -1.48 -0.60
C ARG A 28 2.27 -0.47 0.47
N GLU A 29 1.35 0.45 0.21
CA GLU A 29 0.92 1.41 1.23
C GLU A 29 0.19 0.75 2.40
N VAL A 30 -0.61 -0.29 2.14
CA VAL A 30 -1.22 -1.10 3.21
C VAL A 30 -0.15 -1.81 4.05
N ALA A 31 0.84 -2.43 3.41
CA ALA A 31 1.93 -3.09 4.12
C ALA A 31 2.82 -2.11 4.91
N ALA A 32 3.03 -0.90 4.38
CA ALA A 32 3.78 0.17 5.04
C ALA A 32 3.04 0.72 6.25
N GLU A 33 1.73 0.97 6.15
CA GLU A 33 0.89 1.35 7.28
C GLU A 33 1.04 0.35 8.43
N ASP A 34 0.81 -0.93 8.13
CA ASP A 34 0.93 -2.04 9.08
C ASP A 34 2.32 -2.10 9.73
N PHE A 35 3.37 -1.90 8.94
CA PHE A 35 4.74 -1.86 9.43
C PHE A 35 4.96 -0.70 10.41
N TYR A 36 4.54 0.52 10.06
CA TYR A 36 4.70 1.68 10.91
C TYR A 36 3.83 1.62 12.17
N GLN A 37 2.63 1.06 12.10
CA GLN A 37 1.79 0.86 13.27
C GLN A 37 2.45 -0.11 14.25
N ARG A 38 2.96 -1.25 13.77
CA ARG A 38 3.71 -2.20 14.62
C ARG A 38 5.01 -1.58 15.18
N ALA A 39 5.70 -0.76 14.41
CA ALA A 39 6.89 -0.05 14.88
C ALA A 39 6.52 0.93 16.02
N ALA A 40 5.46 1.71 15.86
CA ALA A 40 4.98 2.63 16.89
C ALA A 40 4.63 1.92 18.20
N ASP A 41 4.04 0.73 18.14
CA ASP A 41 3.58 -0.05 19.30
C ASP A 41 4.73 -0.74 20.06
N THR A 42 5.90 -0.90 19.44
CA THR A 42 7.04 -1.63 20.02
C THR A 42 8.14 -0.73 20.58
N LEU A 43 8.14 0.55 20.22
CA LEU A 43 9.16 1.51 20.64
C LEU A 43 8.90 2.05 22.04
N LYS A 44 9.97 2.16 22.83
CA LYS A 44 9.92 2.78 24.18
C LYS A 44 10.09 4.29 24.15
N ASP A 45 10.72 4.82 23.10
CA ASP A 45 10.90 6.25 22.92
C ASP A 45 9.61 6.86 22.38
N GLU A 46 9.00 7.77 23.15
CA GLU A 46 7.72 8.39 22.80
C GLU A 46 7.79 9.21 21.51
N SER A 47 8.91 9.91 21.27
CA SER A 47 9.07 10.74 20.09
C SER A 47 9.16 9.89 18.82
N ALA A 48 9.88 8.76 18.89
CA ALA A 48 9.96 7.80 17.80
C ALA A 48 8.62 7.12 17.57
N SER A 49 7.90 6.71 18.63
CA SER A 49 6.56 6.14 18.53
C SER A 49 5.59 7.10 17.83
N GLN A 50 5.59 8.39 18.21
CA GLN A 50 4.77 9.42 17.56
C GLN A 50 5.12 9.63 16.08
N MET A 51 6.42 9.61 15.74
CA MET A 51 6.86 9.70 14.34
C MET A 51 6.31 8.53 13.51
N PHE A 52 6.36 7.30 14.02
CA PHE A 52 5.82 6.14 13.31
C PHE A 52 4.28 6.17 13.21
N GLN A 53 3.58 6.64 14.25
CA GLN A 53 2.13 6.87 14.16
C GLN A 53 1.77 7.92 13.10
N PHE A 54 2.59 8.96 12.95
CA PHE A 54 2.42 9.94 11.89
C PHE A 54 2.59 9.29 10.51
N LEU A 55 3.65 8.52 10.30
CA LEU A 55 3.89 7.82 9.04
C LEU A 55 2.75 6.86 8.68
N ALA A 56 2.27 6.04 9.63
CA ALA A 56 1.12 5.17 9.41
C ALA A 56 -0.14 5.94 8.94
N LYS A 57 -0.37 7.14 9.49
CA LYS A 57 -1.48 8.01 9.05
C LYS A 57 -1.26 8.61 7.67
N GLU A 58 -0.03 8.92 7.28
CA GLU A 58 0.27 9.38 5.92
C GLU A 58 0.00 8.27 4.90
N GLU A 59 0.35 7.01 5.22
CA GLU A 59 0.07 5.89 4.30
C GLU A 59 -1.42 5.67 4.06
N LYS A 60 -2.29 5.92 5.05
CA LYS A 60 -3.75 5.93 4.80
C LYS A 60 -4.18 6.97 3.77
N LYS A 61 -3.55 8.16 3.78
CA LYS A 61 -3.85 9.20 2.79
C LYS A 61 -3.36 8.77 1.41
N HIS A 62 -2.19 8.16 1.32
CA HIS A 62 -1.66 7.63 0.07
C HIS A 62 -2.56 6.52 -0.50
N GLN A 63 -3.02 5.59 0.34
CA GLN A 63 -3.98 4.55 -0.04
C GLN A 63 -5.25 5.17 -0.66
N GLN A 64 -5.83 6.21 -0.04
CA GLN A 64 -7.02 6.88 -0.57
C GLN A 64 -6.75 7.51 -1.94
N ILE A 65 -5.61 8.20 -2.10
CA ILE A 65 -5.23 8.81 -3.38
C ILE A 65 -5.10 7.74 -4.47
N ILE A 66 -4.44 6.62 -4.17
CA ILE A 66 -4.26 5.53 -5.13
C ILE A 66 -5.60 4.87 -5.46
N GLN A 67 -6.48 4.66 -4.48
CA GLN A 67 -7.81 4.10 -4.70
C GLN A 67 -8.65 5.01 -5.61
N ASP A 68 -8.62 6.33 -5.38
CA ASP A 68 -9.31 7.30 -6.24
C ASP A 68 -8.79 7.25 -7.68
N GLU A 69 -7.48 7.05 -7.89
CA GLU A 69 -6.90 6.90 -9.23
C GLU A 69 -7.27 5.56 -9.90
N ILE A 70 -7.35 4.46 -9.14
CA ILE A 70 -7.85 3.17 -9.61
C ILE A 70 -9.29 3.32 -10.09
N ASP A 71 -10.15 3.94 -9.28
CA ASP A 71 -11.57 4.12 -9.59
C ASP A 71 -11.74 4.98 -10.86
N LYS A 72 -10.93 6.04 -11.01
CA LYS A 72 -10.90 6.85 -12.24
C LYS A 72 -10.43 6.06 -13.45
N ASN A 73 -9.40 5.21 -13.31
CA ASN A 73 -8.90 4.40 -14.43
C ASN A 73 -9.93 3.36 -14.86
N PHE A 74 -10.61 2.73 -13.90
CA PHE A 74 -11.69 1.78 -14.17
C PHE A 74 -12.81 2.43 -14.99
N LEU A 75 -13.21 3.66 -14.66
CA LEU A 75 -14.25 4.39 -15.39
C LEU A 75 -13.85 4.82 -16.82
N LYS A 76 -12.55 4.88 -17.15
CA LYS A 76 -12.07 5.24 -18.49
C LYS A 76 -12.08 4.07 -19.48
N GLU A 77 -12.09 2.85 -18.97
CA GLU A 77 -12.06 1.63 -19.79
C GLU A 77 -13.47 1.04 -20.07
N MET A 78 -14.52 1.68 -19.54
CA MET A 78 -15.94 1.40 -19.82
C MET A 78 -16.48 2.23 -20.99
#